data_AF-A0A0Q8LNM9-F1
#
_entry.id   AF-A0A0Q8LNM9-F1
#
_cell.length_a   1.000
_cell.length_b   1.000
_cell.length_c   1.000
_cell.angle_alpha   90.00
_cell.angle_beta   90.00
_cell.angle_gamma   90.00
#
_symmetry.space_group_name_H-M   'P 1'
#
loop_
_entity.id
_entity.type
_entity.pdbx_description
1 polymer ?
#
loop_
_entity_poly.entity_id
_entity_poly.type
_entity_poly.pdbx_seq_one_letter_code
_entity_poly.pdbx_strand_id
1 'polypeptide(L)'
;MTKTFPGLAGLAILAVLLAGCAAQGTDSAHDTLDLDALLEETTDFQREIVEDGVVTAAEFERALLARRECVADVGATPGDIYTGSNGELTFDYDITAESDDEALAIQRDADACLQDYFADVGTVWAYQRLLSPAEREEMRPKALACLDAAGLTELPEEATLAEMAAAIRDDGEISPAERDCLVQYGSLFATYVEDPEPAHTDE
;
A
#
# COMPACT_ATOMS: atom_id res chain seq x y z
N MET A 1 58.88 -35.52 51.11
CA MET A 1 59.58 -34.37 50.53
C MET A 1 58.53 -33.36 50.10
N THR A 2 58.53 -32.23 50.78
CA THR A 2 57.59 -31.11 50.66
C THR A 2 57.90 -30.27 49.42
N LYS A 3 56.88 -29.80 48.70
CA LYS A 3 56.96 -28.56 47.91
C LYS A 3 55.57 -28.00 47.60
N THR A 4 55.16 -27.05 48.42
CA THR A 4 54.18 -25.99 48.12
C THR A 4 54.95 -24.83 47.50
N PHE A 5 54.33 -24.05 46.59
CA PHE A 5 54.55 -22.61 46.37
C PHE A 5 53.54 -22.07 45.33
N PRO A 6 53.27 -20.75 45.26
CA PRO A 6 51.92 -20.21 45.45
C PRO A 6 51.39 -19.36 44.27
N GLY A 7 50.09 -19.07 44.36
CA GLY A 7 49.46 -17.75 44.11
C GLY A 7 49.74 -17.00 42.81
N LEU A 8 48.68 -16.71 42.06
CA LEU A 8 48.49 -15.42 41.41
C LEU A 8 46.99 -15.10 41.34
N ALA A 9 46.57 -14.21 42.24
CA ALA A 9 45.36 -13.41 42.07
C ALA A 9 45.57 -12.50 40.86
N GLY A 10 44.62 -12.51 39.93
CA GLY A 10 44.67 -11.68 38.72
C GLY A 10 43.26 -11.41 38.22
N LEU A 11 42.78 -10.21 38.54
CA LEU A 11 41.71 -9.43 37.91
C LEU A 11 40.92 -10.14 36.80
N ALA A 12 39.67 -10.52 37.10
CA ALA A 12 38.67 -10.73 36.06
C ALA A 12 38.22 -9.36 35.53
N ILE A 13 38.77 -8.95 34.39
CA ILE A 13 38.27 -7.84 33.60
C ILE A 13 37.00 -8.34 32.91
N LEU A 14 35.84 -7.91 33.42
CA LEU A 14 34.56 -8.12 32.78
C LEU A 14 34.48 -7.20 31.56
N ALA A 15 34.94 -7.68 30.41
CA ALA A 15 34.71 -7.04 29.12
C ALA A 15 33.22 -7.20 28.80
N VAL A 16 32.44 -6.13 29.06
CA VAL A 16 31.08 -5.99 28.53
C VAL A 16 31.23 -5.91 27.01
N LEU A 17 31.02 -7.05 26.35
CA LEU A 17 30.80 -7.11 24.91
C LEU A 17 29.57 -6.25 24.64
N LEU A 18 29.80 -5.05 24.12
CA LEU A 18 28.81 -4.30 23.38
C LEU A 18 28.42 -5.18 22.19
N ALA A 19 27.39 -6.01 22.40
CA ALA A 19 26.54 -6.49 21.33
C ALA A 19 25.90 -5.23 20.73
N GLY A 20 26.62 -4.58 19.83
CA GLY A 20 26.00 -3.69 18.87
C GLY A 20 25.03 -4.57 18.10
N CYS A 21 23.75 -4.48 18.44
CA CYS A 21 22.70 -4.87 17.52
C CYS A 21 23.02 -4.13 16.23
N ALA A 22 23.51 -4.86 15.23
CA ALA A 22 23.23 -4.46 13.86
C ALA A 22 21.70 -4.45 13.82
N ALA A 23 21.12 -3.26 13.97
CA ALA A 23 19.78 -3.00 13.52
C ALA A 23 19.81 -3.43 12.06
N GLN A 24 19.31 -4.63 11.82
CA GLN A 24 18.77 -4.98 10.53
C GLN A 24 17.63 -3.98 10.38
N GLY A 25 17.96 -2.82 9.81
CA GLY A 25 16.98 -2.02 9.13
C GLY A 25 16.41 -2.98 8.10
N THR A 26 15.26 -3.56 8.42
CA THR A 26 14.31 -3.97 7.41
C THR A 26 13.84 -2.67 6.79
N ASP A 27 14.73 -2.03 6.02
CA ASP A 27 14.35 -1.02 5.05
C ASP A 27 13.38 -1.74 4.12
N SER A 28 12.14 -1.31 4.22
CA SER A 28 10.98 -1.82 3.56
C SER A 28 11.28 -2.18 2.09
N ALA A 29 11.36 -3.47 1.80
CA ALA A 29 11.26 -4.00 0.43
C ALA A 29 9.90 -3.68 -0.23
N HIS A 30 9.04 -2.90 0.43
CA HIS A 30 7.76 -2.42 -0.02
C HIS A 30 7.81 -1.04 -0.72
N ASP A 31 8.98 -0.41 -0.85
CA ASP A 31 9.06 0.99 -1.31
C ASP A 31 9.19 1.18 -2.83
N THR A 32 9.43 0.12 -3.60
CA THR A 32 9.59 0.21 -5.05
C THR A 32 8.87 -0.94 -5.75
N LEU A 33 8.11 -0.61 -6.80
CA LEU A 33 7.50 -1.60 -7.68
C LEU A 33 8.59 -2.44 -8.37
N ASP A 34 8.48 -3.77 -8.26
CA ASP A 34 9.27 -4.70 -9.08
C ASP A 34 8.64 -4.80 -10.47
N LEU A 35 9.05 -3.88 -11.35
CA LEU A 35 8.51 -3.80 -12.71
C LEU A 35 8.83 -5.06 -13.52
N ASP A 36 10.02 -5.65 -13.35
CA ASP A 36 10.40 -6.85 -14.10
C ASP A 36 9.49 -8.03 -13.75
N ALA A 37 9.22 -8.26 -12.45
CA ALA A 37 8.30 -9.28 -11.99
C ALA A 37 6.86 -9.03 -12.47
N LEU A 38 6.38 -7.78 -12.41
CA LEU A 38 5.06 -7.40 -12.93
C LEU A 38 4.97 -7.66 -14.43
N LEU A 39 6.01 -7.32 -15.19
CA LEU A 39 6.05 -7.60 -16.62
C LEU A 39 6.09 -9.11 -16.91
N GLU A 40 6.59 -9.99 -16.07
CA GLU A 40 6.54 -11.43 -16.34
C GLU A 40 5.11 -11.99 -16.34
N GLU A 41 4.23 -11.42 -15.52
CA GLU A 41 2.86 -11.92 -15.30
C GLU A 41 1.78 -11.13 -16.05
N THR A 42 2.10 -9.91 -16.52
CA THR A 42 1.13 -9.04 -17.20
C THR A 42 0.71 -9.54 -18.58
N THR A 43 -0.51 -9.17 -18.98
CA THR A 43 -1.03 -9.42 -20.34
C THR A 43 -0.31 -8.61 -21.40
N ASP A 44 -0.37 -9.06 -22.68
CA ASP A 44 0.23 -8.31 -23.79
C ASP A 44 -0.34 -6.89 -23.94
N PHE A 45 -1.64 -6.71 -23.68
CA PHE A 45 -2.30 -5.41 -23.74
C PHE A 45 -1.73 -4.45 -22.69
N GLN A 46 -1.65 -4.88 -21.44
CA GLN A 46 -1.14 -4.05 -20.35
C GLN A 46 0.37 -3.85 -20.46
N ARG A 47 1.12 -4.84 -20.95
CA ARG A 47 2.56 -4.75 -21.22
C ARG A 47 2.90 -3.55 -22.09
N GLU A 48 2.16 -3.32 -23.18
CA GLU A 48 2.36 -2.17 -24.08
C GLU A 48 2.23 -0.83 -23.32
N ILE A 49 1.42 -0.80 -22.26
CA ILE A 49 1.19 0.40 -21.46
C ILE A 49 2.28 0.58 -20.39
N VAL A 50 2.68 -0.51 -19.72
CA VAL A 50 3.49 -0.42 -18.49
C VAL A 50 4.98 -0.68 -18.69
N GLU A 51 5.42 -1.10 -19.89
CA GLU A 51 6.81 -1.53 -20.12
C GLU A 51 7.88 -0.46 -19.86
N ASP A 52 7.53 0.83 -19.95
CA ASP A 52 8.43 1.94 -19.65
C ASP A 52 8.41 2.39 -18.17
N GLY A 53 7.56 1.74 -17.36
CA GLY A 53 7.38 2.01 -15.94
C GLY A 53 6.61 3.29 -15.63
N VAL A 54 6.00 3.94 -16.62
CA VAL A 54 5.25 5.19 -16.44
C VAL A 54 3.93 5.14 -17.19
N VAL A 55 2.83 5.28 -16.48
CA VAL A 55 1.50 5.36 -17.07
C VAL A 55 1.10 6.82 -17.22
N THR A 56 0.86 7.27 -18.44
CA THR A 56 0.27 8.59 -18.70
C THR A 56 -1.24 8.58 -18.45
N ALA A 57 -1.84 9.76 -18.26
CA ALA A 57 -3.29 9.87 -18.08
C ALA A 57 -4.09 9.28 -19.26
N ALA A 58 -3.58 9.40 -20.49
CA ALA A 58 -4.21 8.84 -21.67
C ALA A 58 -4.11 7.31 -21.72
N GLU A 59 -3.00 6.72 -21.26
CA GLU A 59 -2.85 5.26 -21.14
C GLU A 59 -3.74 4.68 -20.05
N PHE A 60 -3.83 5.35 -18.91
CA PHE A 60 -4.75 4.99 -17.84
C PHE A 60 -6.21 5.00 -18.33
N GLU A 61 -6.63 6.09 -19.01
CA GLU A 61 -7.97 6.19 -19.58
C GLU A 61 -8.20 5.11 -20.66
N ARG A 62 -7.21 4.84 -21.52
CA ARG A 62 -7.26 3.78 -22.52
C ARG A 62 -7.51 2.40 -21.88
N ALA A 63 -6.78 2.07 -20.83
CA ALA A 63 -6.94 0.82 -20.09
C ALA A 63 -8.32 0.73 -19.43
N LEU A 64 -8.79 1.82 -18.81
CA LEU A 64 -10.10 1.89 -18.16
C LEU A 64 -11.23 1.66 -19.15
N LEU A 65 -11.14 2.29 -20.33
CA LEU A 65 -12.12 2.12 -21.41
C LEU A 65 -12.13 0.70 -21.96
N ALA A 66 -10.95 0.07 -22.14
CA ALA A 66 -10.86 -1.32 -22.59
C ALA A 66 -11.48 -2.29 -21.57
N ARG A 67 -11.20 -2.10 -20.26
CA ARG A 67 -11.88 -2.85 -19.19
C ARG A 67 -13.39 -2.66 -19.26
N ARG A 68 -13.85 -1.41 -19.40
CA ARG A 68 -15.29 -1.08 -19.47
C ARG A 68 -15.99 -1.74 -20.66
N GLU A 69 -15.33 -1.79 -21.82
CA GLU A 69 -15.82 -2.49 -23.00
C GLU A 69 -15.89 -4.01 -22.76
N CYS A 70 -14.84 -4.62 -22.21
CA CYS A 70 -14.85 -6.04 -21.83
C CYS A 70 -16.00 -6.38 -20.88
N VAL A 71 -16.24 -5.55 -19.85
CA VAL A 71 -17.35 -5.72 -18.90
C VAL A 71 -18.71 -5.71 -19.60
N ALA A 72 -18.89 -4.85 -20.62
CA ALA A 72 -20.11 -4.85 -21.43
C ALA A 72 -20.23 -6.14 -22.27
N ASP A 73 -19.13 -6.60 -22.85
CA ASP A 73 -19.11 -7.77 -23.74
C ASP A 73 -19.42 -9.08 -23.00
N VAL A 74 -19.07 -9.18 -21.72
CA VAL A 74 -19.38 -10.36 -20.87
C VAL A 74 -20.80 -10.33 -20.28
N GLY A 75 -21.60 -9.31 -20.62
CA GLY A 75 -23.03 -9.24 -20.27
C GLY A 75 -23.37 -8.41 -19.04
N ALA A 76 -22.42 -7.71 -18.43
CA ALA A 76 -22.70 -6.70 -17.43
C ALA A 76 -23.02 -5.34 -18.08
N THR A 77 -23.64 -4.43 -17.33
CA THR A 77 -23.96 -3.07 -17.79
C THR A 77 -23.03 -2.07 -17.10
N PRO A 78 -21.97 -1.58 -17.77
CA PRO A 78 -21.10 -0.59 -17.16
C PRO A 78 -21.78 0.78 -17.06
N GLY A 79 -21.65 1.40 -15.89
CA GLY A 79 -22.12 2.75 -15.61
C GLY A 79 -21.26 3.84 -16.25
N ASP A 80 -21.52 5.08 -15.84
CA ASP A 80 -20.72 6.24 -16.22
C ASP A 80 -19.34 6.21 -15.55
N ILE A 81 -18.34 6.76 -16.23
CA ILE A 81 -17.01 6.97 -15.63
C ILE A 81 -17.08 8.17 -14.69
N TYR A 82 -16.53 8.01 -13.49
CA TYR A 82 -16.47 9.06 -12.47
C TYR A 82 -15.11 9.04 -11.75
N THR A 83 -14.82 10.10 -10.99
CA THR A 83 -13.63 10.16 -10.15
C THR A 83 -13.93 9.52 -8.79
N GLY A 84 -13.21 8.45 -8.46
CA GLY A 84 -13.31 7.73 -7.19
C GLY A 84 -12.78 8.53 -6.00
N SER A 85 -12.92 7.98 -4.79
CA SER A 85 -12.46 8.59 -3.54
C SER A 85 -10.94 8.77 -3.48
N ASN A 86 -10.19 7.94 -4.20
CA ASN A 86 -8.74 8.04 -4.37
C ASN A 86 -8.31 9.06 -5.45
N GLY A 87 -9.28 9.76 -6.08
CA GLY A 87 -9.01 10.76 -7.11
C GLY A 87 -8.71 10.17 -8.50
N GLU A 88 -8.94 8.89 -8.71
CA GLU A 88 -8.70 8.19 -9.98
C GLU A 88 -10.00 7.97 -10.76
N LEU A 89 -9.91 7.81 -12.08
CA LEU A 89 -11.08 7.47 -12.88
C LEU A 89 -11.46 6.00 -12.66
N THR A 90 -12.75 5.76 -12.44
CA THR A 90 -13.32 4.43 -12.23
C THR A 90 -14.74 4.36 -12.80
N PHE A 91 -15.36 3.20 -12.76
CA PHE A 91 -16.76 2.98 -13.06
C PHE A 91 -17.31 1.79 -12.26
N ASP A 92 -18.60 1.81 -11.96
CA ASP A 92 -19.34 0.67 -11.43
C ASP A 92 -20.09 -0.05 -12.55
N TYR A 93 -20.50 -1.29 -12.34
CA TYR A 93 -21.34 -2.03 -13.28
C TYR A 93 -22.43 -2.82 -12.57
N ASP A 94 -23.55 -3.01 -13.27
CA ASP A 94 -24.69 -3.79 -12.81
C ASP A 94 -24.78 -5.12 -13.57
N ILE A 95 -25.23 -6.17 -12.89
CA ILE A 95 -25.53 -7.47 -13.51
C ILE A 95 -27.03 -7.73 -13.43
N THR A 96 -27.63 -8.01 -14.58
CA THR A 96 -29.03 -8.48 -14.67
C THR A 96 -29.01 -9.88 -15.29
N ALA A 97 -29.46 -10.88 -14.53
CA ALA A 97 -29.45 -12.28 -14.93
C ALA A 97 -30.77 -12.97 -14.54
N GLU A 98 -31.11 -14.07 -15.20
CA GLU A 98 -32.33 -14.85 -14.90
C GLU A 98 -32.14 -15.80 -13.72
N SER A 99 -30.90 -16.05 -13.31
CA SER A 99 -30.53 -16.92 -12.20
C SER A 99 -29.25 -16.47 -11.49
N ASP A 100 -29.06 -16.92 -10.25
CA ASP A 100 -27.84 -16.65 -9.48
C ASP A 100 -26.60 -17.28 -10.15
N ASP A 101 -26.72 -18.48 -10.74
CA ASP A 101 -25.62 -19.16 -11.44
C ASP A 101 -25.14 -18.34 -12.66
N GLU A 102 -26.07 -17.74 -13.39
CA GLU A 102 -25.75 -16.84 -14.50
C GLU A 102 -25.13 -15.53 -14.00
N ALA A 103 -25.67 -14.94 -12.94
CA ALA A 103 -25.10 -13.73 -12.33
C ALA A 103 -23.65 -13.95 -11.88
N LEU A 104 -23.37 -15.10 -11.24
CA LEU A 104 -22.03 -15.48 -10.80
C LEU A 104 -21.06 -15.71 -11.98
N ALA A 105 -21.56 -16.27 -13.09
CA ALA A 105 -20.75 -16.43 -14.29
C ALA A 105 -20.35 -15.08 -14.89
N ILE A 106 -21.31 -14.15 -15.05
CA ILE A 106 -21.06 -12.79 -15.54
C ILE A 106 -20.09 -12.05 -14.60
N GLN A 107 -20.30 -12.15 -13.28
CA GLN A 107 -19.42 -11.51 -12.30
C GLN A 107 -17.98 -11.99 -12.43
N ARG A 108 -17.76 -13.31 -12.48
CA ARG A 108 -16.41 -13.88 -12.64
C ARG A 108 -15.74 -13.39 -13.93
N ASP A 109 -16.49 -13.35 -15.03
CA ASP A 109 -15.94 -12.95 -16.32
C ASP A 109 -15.68 -11.43 -16.36
N ALA A 110 -16.51 -10.62 -15.68
CA ALA A 110 -16.28 -9.18 -15.48
C ALA A 110 -15.07 -8.89 -14.57
N ASP A 111 -14.85 -9.70 -13.53
CA ASP A 111 -13.66 -9.61 -12.68
C ASP A 111 -12.38 -9.95 -13.46
N ALA A 112 -12.46 -10.91 -14.40
CA ALA A 112 -11.35 -11.20 -15.30
C ALA A 112 -11.00 -9.99 -16.20
N CYS A 113 -11.98 -9.18 -16.62
CA CYS A 113 -11.70 -7.96 -17.39
C CYS A 113 -10.81 -6.96 -16.64
N LEU A 114 -10.88 -6.90 -15.30
CA LEU A 114 -9.95 -6.09 -14.51
C LEU A 114 -8.52 -6.60 -14.69
N GLN A 115 -8.33 -7.91 -14.52
CA GLN A 115 -7.02 -8.56 -14.63
C GLN A 115 -6.45 -8.47 -16.04
N ASP A 116 -7.31 -8.55 -17.06
CA ASP A 116 -6.87 -8.56 -18.45
C ASP A 116 -6.50 -7.17 -18.97
N TYR A 117 -7.18 -6.12 -18.50
CA TYR A 117 -7.06 -4.79 -19.14
C TYR A 117 -6.55 -3.68 -18.24
N PHE A 118 -6.55 -3.81 -16.91
CA PHE A 118 -6.37 -2.63 -16.06
C PHE A 118 -5.59 -2.83 -14.77
N ALA A 119 -5.56 -4.03 -14.18
CA ALA A 119 -4.97 -4.26 -12.86
C ALA A 119 -3.53 -3.73 -12.75
N ASP A 120 -2.65 -4.13 -13.67
CA ASP A 120 -1.24 -3.76 -13.65
C ASP A 120 -1.03 -2.28 -13.99
N VAL A 121 -1.85 -1.75 -14.91
CA VAL A 121 -1.85 -0.31 -15.24
C VAL A 121 -2.21 0.52 -14.01
N GLY A 122 -3.22 0.09 -13.27
CA GLY A 122 -3.63 0.69 -12.00
C GLY A 122 -2.51 0.60 -10.96
N THR A 123 -1.83 -0.54 -10.85
CA THR A 123 -0.67 -0.70 -9.97
C THR A 123 0.44 0.29 -10.32
N VAL A 124 0.92 0.35 -11.57
CA VAL A 124 1.99 1.28 -11.96
C VAL A 124 1.55 2.73 -11.74
N TRP A 125 0.31 3.07 -12.09
CA TRP A 125 -0.25 4.40 -11.86
C TRP A 125 -0.30 4.80 -10.38
N ALA A 126 -0.65 3.88 -9.49
CA ALA A 126 -0.62 4.12 -8.05
C ALA A 126 0.82 4.29 -7.54
N TYR A 127 1.72 3.39 -7.94
CA TYR A 127 3.12 3.41 -7.50
C TYR A 127 3.89 4.65 -7.96
N GLN A 128 3.70 5.12 -9.20
CA GLN A 128 4.38 6.32 -9.70
C GLN A 128 3.94 7.62 -8.99
N ARG A 129 2.81 7.58 -8.27
CA ARG A 129 2.27 8.70 -7.49
C ARG A 129 2.68 8.65 -6.02
N LEU A 130 3.37 7.58 -5.60
CA LEU A 130 3.94 7.50 -4.28
C LEU A 130 5.09 8.50 -4.13
N LEU A 131 5.19 9.08 -2.94
CA LEU A 131 6.31 9.94 -2.57
C LEU A 131 7.60 9.11 -2.51
N SER A 132 8.69 9.69 -3.00
CA SER A 132 10.02 9.13 -2.76
C SER A 132 10.33 9.07 -1.25
N PRO A 133 11.26 8.20 -0.79
CA PRO A 133 11.63 8.13 0.62
C PRO A 133 12.05 9.48 1.21
N ALA A 134 12.77 10.30 0.43
CA ALA A 134 13.19 11.64 0.86
C ALA A 134 12.00 12.61 1.01
N GLU A 135 11.04 12.59 0.08
CA GLU A 135 9.83 13.41 0.17
C GLU A 135 8.96 12.97 1.36
N ARG A 136 8.87 11.65 1.61
CA ARG A 136 8.16 11.12 2.79
C ARG A 136 8.82 11.59 4.09
N GLU A 137 10.13 11.51 4.18
CA GLU A 137 10.87 11.99 5.36
C GLU A 137 10.68 13.50 5.58
N GLU A 138 10.67 14.29 4.51
CA GLU A 138 10.43 15.73 4.59
C GLU A 138 8.97 16.07 5.02
N MET A 139 8.00 15.29 4.53
CA MET A 139 6.58 15.52 4.82
C MET A 139 6.13 14.97 6.17
N ARG A 140 6.77 13.90 6.68
CA ARG A 140 6.42 13.25 7.96
C ARG A 140 6.23 14.21 9.13
N PRO A 141 7.17 15.11 9.48
CA PRO A 141 6.98 16.02 10.61
C PRO A 141 5.82 17.00 10.41
N LYS A 142 5.48 17.37 9.16
CA LYS A 142 4.36 18.26 8.84
C LYS A 142 3.03 17.54 9.04
N ALA A 143 2.94 16.27 8.63
CA ALA A 143 1.78 15.43 8.85
C ALA A 143 1.56 15.14 10.35
N LEU A 144 2.63 14.84 11.10
CA LEU A 144 2.56 14.64 12.55
C LEU A 144 2.03 15.88 13.27
N ALA A 145 2.56 17.07 12.95
CA ALA A 145 2.10 18.32 13.53
C ALA A 145 0.63 18.62 13.20
N CYS A 146 0.15 18.20 12.03
CA CYS A 146 -1.26 18.33 11.67
C CYS A 146 -2.14 17.42 12.54
N LEU A 147 -1.77 16.15 12.69
CA LEU A 147 -2.51 15.17 13.49
C LEU A 147 -2.52 15.55 14.98
N ASP A 148 -1.40 16.04 15.52
CA ASP A 148 -1.32 16.56 16.90
C ASP A 148 -2.29 17.74 17.10
N ALA A 149 -2.29 18.70 16.16
CA ALA A 149 -3.22 19.83 16.19
C ALA A 149 -4.69 19.42 16.01
N ALA A 150 -4.94 18.27 15.36
CA ALA A 150 -6.27 17.72 15.16
C ALA A 150 -6.79 16.91 16.36
N GLY A 151 -5.91 16.52 17.29
CA GLY A 151 -6.29 15.83 18.52
C GLY A 151 -5.51 14.55 18.82
N LEU A 152 -4.71 14.03 17.87
CA LEU A 152 -3.86 12.84 18.08
C LEU A 152 -2.55 13.23 18.78
N THR A 153 -2.64 13.57 20.06
CA THR A 153 -1.50 14.06 20.86
C THR A 153 -0.60 12.96 21.43
N GLU A 154 -0.96 11.68 21.26
CA GLU A 154 -0.21 10.55 21.83
C GLU A 154 0.95 10.07 20.94
N LEU A 155 1.14 10.67 19.76
CA LEU A 155 2.20 10.30 18.83
C LEU A 155 3.53 10.99 19.17
N PRO A 156 4.66 10.25 19.26
CA PRO A 156 5.99 10.85 19.46
C PRO A 156 6.44 11.67 18.24
N GLU A 157 7.37 12.62 18.43
CA GLU A 157 7.90 13.49 17.34
C GLU A 157 8.56 12.69 16.21
N GLU A 158 9.10 11.53 16.54
CA GLU A 158 9.76 10.58 15.65
C GLU A 158 8.84 9.45 15.16
N ALA A 159 7.52 9.54 15.39
CA ALA A 159 6.58 8.49 15.00
C ALA A 159 6.73 8.12 13.52
N THR A 160 6.80 6.82 13.28
CA THR A 160 6.81 6.23 11.94
C THR A 160 5.43 6.35 11.29
N LEU A 161 5.38 6.22 9.96
CA LEU A 161 4.12 6.23 9.22
C LEU A 161 3.17 5.12 9.68
N ALA A 162 3.71 3.96 10.06
CA ALA A 162 2.94 2.85 10.61
C ALA A 162 2.33 3.18 11.97
N GLU A 163 3.08 3.84 12.86
CA GLU A 163 2.56 4.29 14.17
C GLU A 163 1.50 5.37 14.01
N MET A 164 1.72 6.34 13.11
CA MET A 164 0.72 7.35 12.77
C MET A 164 -0.57 6.71 12.22
N ALA A 165 -0.45 5.80 11.26
CA ALA A 165 -1.58 5.10 10.67
C ALA A 165 -2.34 4.23 11.69
N ALA A 166 -1.63 3.56 12.60
CA ALA A 166 -2.23 2.79 13.68
C ALA A 166 -3.04 3.68 14.64
N ALA A 167 -2.49 4.83 15.04
CA ALA A 167 -3.18 5.76 15.94
C ALA A 167 -4.46 6.35 15.30
N ILE A 168 -4.45 6.63 13.99
CA ILE A 168 -5.63 7.07 13.24
C ILE A 168 -6.74 6.00 13.24
N ARG A 169 -6.39 4.71 13.20
CA ARG A 169 -7.37 3.61 13.21
C ARG A 169 -7.92 3.33 14.60
N ASP A 170 -7.09 3.45 15.64
CA ASP A 170 -7.44 3.12 17.03
C ASP A 170 -8.44 4.12 17.64
N ASP A 171 -8.48 5.37 17.16
CA ASP A 171 -9.39 6.40 17.66
C ASP A 171 -10.88 6.10 17.36
N GLY A 172 -11.17 5.16 16.44
CA GLY A 172 -12.51 4.63 16.17
C GLY A 172 -13.47 5.57 15.43
N GLU A 173 -13.29 6.90 15.50
CA GLU A 173 -14.03 7.88 14.70
C GLU A 173 -13.12 9.04 14.25
N ILE A 174 -12.73 9.03 12.97
CA ILE A 174 -11.88 10.09 12.39
C ILE A 174 -12.62 11.44 12.46
N SER A 175 -12.06 12.37 13.24
CA SER A 175 -12.61 13.72 13.39
C SER A 175 -12.53 14.52 12.09
N PRO A 176 -13.36 15.58 11.89
CA PRO A 176 -13.24 16.43 10.70
C PRO A 176 -11.84 17.05 10.53
N ALA A 177 -11.17 17.41 11.63
CA ALA A 177 -9.82 17.98 11.59
C ALA A 177 -8.78 16.95 11.17
N GLU A 178 -8.89 15.71 11.64
CA GLU A 178 -8.04 14.61 11.19
C GLU A 178 -8.26 14.30 9.73
N ARG A 179 -9.52 14.30 9.28
CA ARG A 179 -9.86 14.10 7.87
C ARG A 179 -9.19 15.16 6.98
N ASP A 180 -9.17 16.42 7.41
CA ASP A 180 -8.47 17.47 6.67
C ASP A 180 -6.96 17.20 6.58
N CYS A 181 -6.34 16.73 7.66
CA CYS A 181 -4.93 16.30 7.65
C CYS A 181 -4.69 15.12 6.70
N LEU A 182 -5.57 14.12 6.70
CA LEU A 182 -5.47 12.95 5.83
C LEU A 182 -5.68 13.30 4.36
N VAL A 183 -6.56 14.25 4.04
CA VAL A 183 -6.70 14.78 2.68
C VAL A 183 -5.42 15.53 2.27
N GLN A 184 -4.88 16.37 3.16
CA GLN A 184 -3.70 17.16 2.88
C GLN A 184 -2.43 16.32 2.69
N TYR A 185 -2.26 15.26 3.48
CA TYR A 185 -1.06 14.42 3.51
C TYR A 185 -1.32 12.98 3.03
N GLY A 186 -2.41 12.72 2.30
CA GLY A 186 -2.84 11.36 1.94
C GLY A 186 -1.79 10.56 1.16
N SER A 187 -0.97 11.21 0.33
CA SER A 187 0.14 10.55 -0.39
C SER A 187 1.21 9.97 0.53
N LEU A 188 1.29 10.42 1.78
CA LEU A 188 2.17 9.88 2.81
C LEU A 188 1.66 8.51 3.32
N PHE A 189 0.35 8.29 3.27
CA PHE A 189 -0.31 7.09 3.82
C PHE A 189 -0.76 6.10 2.73
N ALA A 190 -0.54 6.40 1.46
CA ALA A 190 -1.05 5.63 0.31
C ALA A 190 -0.68 4.12 0.35
N THR A 191 0.48 3.75 0.92
CA THR A 191 0.90 2.34 1.07
C THR A 191 0.43 1.66 2.37
N TYR A 192 -0.26 2.40 3.25
CA TYR A 192 -0.68 1.94 4.57
C TYR A 192 -2.21 1.96 4.75
N VAL A 193 -2.97 2.40 3.74
CA VAL A 193 -4.44 2.42 3.79
C VAL A 193 -5.06 1.13 3.24
N GLU A 194 -4.27 0.30 2.55
CA GLU A 194 -4.73 -0.95 1.95
C GLU A 194 -4.18 -2.17 2.72
N ASP A 195 -4.80 -2.46 3.85
CA ASP A 195 -4.80 -3.83 4.38
C ASP A 195 -6.24 -4.08 4.85
N PRO A 196 -7.16 -4.53 3.98
CA PRO A 196 -8.42 -5.07 4.48
C PRO A 196 -8.04 -6.25 5.37
N GLU A 197 -8.41 -6.17 6.65
CA GLU A 197 -8.32 -7.32 7.56
C GLU A 197 -8.78 -8.57 6.81
N PRO A 198 -8.00 -9.67 6.82
CA PRO A 198 -8.43 -10.89 6.15
C PRO A 198 -9.78 -11.26 6.74
N ALA A 199 -10.80 -11.29 5.88
CA ALA A 199 -12.15 -11.66 6.27
C ALA A 199 -12.07 -12.92 7.12
N HIS A 200 -12.45 -12.81 8.39
CA HIS A 200 -12.56 -13.94 9.28
C HIS A 200 -13.47 -14.97 8.61
N THR A 201 -12.87 -16.02 8.07
CA THR A 201 -13.60 -17.23 7.70
C THR A 201 -13.92 -17.92 9.01
N ASP A 202 -15.10 -17.61 9.57
CA ASP A 202 -15.71 -18.43 10.60
C ASP A 202 -16.00 -19.81 10.00
N GLU A 203 -15.17 -20.80 10.34
CA GLU A 203 -15.45 -22.24 10.19
C GLU A 203 -16.41 -22.73 11.29
#